data_AF-A0A9E1WJU8-F1
#
_entry.id   AF-A0A9E1WJU8-F1
#
_cell.length_a   1.000
_cell.length_b   1.000
_cell.length_c   1.000
_cell.angle_alpha   90.00
_cell.angle_beta   90.00
_cell.angle_gamma   90.00
#
_symmetry.space_group_name_H-M   'P 1'
#
loop_
_entity.id
_entity.type
_entity.pdbx_description
1 polymer ?
#
loop_
_entity_poly.entity_id
_entity_poly.type
_entity_poly.pdbx_seq_one_letter_code
_entity_poly.pdbx_strand_id
1 'polypeptide(L)'
;MIENYNPPKNPFLDIIYQDDDILVFNKSAGLLSVPGRDPKHADSLQKRAQQKFPSALTVHRLDMDTSGLIIMAKNKAARRHLSIEFQERKV
;
A
#
# COMPACT_ATOMS: atom_id res chain seq x y z
N MET A 1 -16.60 4.65 -14.02
CA MET A 1 -15.58 5.52 -13.40
C MET A 1 -15.94 5.69 -11.93
N ILE A 2 -14.98 5.78 -11.00
CA ILE A 2 -15.29 6.09 -9.59
C ILE A 2 -15.69 7.57 -9.53
N GLU A 3 -17.00 7.82 -9.45
CA GLU A 3 -17.54 9.18 -9.48
C GLU A 3 -17.32 9.94 -8.16
N ASN A 4 -17.31 9.23 -7.03
CA ASN A 4 -17.12 9.83 -5.70
C ASN A 4 -16.09 9.04 -4.88
N TYR A 5 -14.81 9.40 -5.03
CA TYR A 5 -13.73 8.77 -4.26
C TYR A 5 -13.50 9.52 -2.94
N ASN A 6 -13.97 8.91 -1.84
CA ASN A 6 -13.83 9.44 -0.50
C ASN A 6 -13.34 8.34 0.45
N PRO A 7 -12.04 8.00 0.43
CA PRO A 7 -11.51 6.88 1.19
C PRO A 7 -11.57 7.12 2.70
N PRO A 8 -11.67 6.07 3.54
CA PRO A 8 -11.63 6.19 4.99
C PRO A 8 -10.37 6.95 5.46
N LYS A 9 -10.52 7.85 6.43
CA LYS A 9 -9.42 8.66 6.98
C LYS A 9 -8.99 8.25 8.39
N ASN A 10 -9.76 7.36 9.04
CA ASN A 10 -9.47 6.88 10.39
C ASN A 10 -9.59 5.34 10.42
N PRO A 11 -8.54 4.59 10.83
CA PRO A 11 -7.17 5.09 10.98
C PRO A 11 -6.64 5.63 9.64
N PHE A 12 -5.76 6.63 9.69
CA PHE A 12 -5.17 7.19 8.47
C PHE A 12 -4.19 6.21 7.81
N LEU A 13 -3.39 5.57 8.66
CA LEU A 13 -2.54 4.41 8.38
C LEU A 13 -2.66 3.44 9.55
N ASP A 14 -3.07 2.21 9.29
CA ASP A 14 -3.08 1.14 10.29
C ASP A 14 -1.81 0.30 10.12
N ILE A 15 -0.80 0.54 10.94
CA ILE A 15 0.50 -0.14 10.86
C ILE A 15 0.46 -1.35 11.79
N ILE A 16 0.56 -2.55 11.20
CA ILE A 16 0.56 -3.82 11.92
C ILE A 16 1.99 -4.25 12.28
N TYR A 17 2.94 -4.00 11.38
CA TYR A 17 4.35 -4.34 11.59
C TYR A 17 5.27 -3.38 10.84
N GLN A 18 6.46 -3.17 11.40
CA GLN A 18 7.52 -2.39 10.78
C GLN A 18 8.88 -2.84 11.33
N ASP A 19 9.85 -3.05 10.45
CA ASP A 19 11.27 -3.20 10.78
C ASP A 19 12.12 -2.29 9.87
N ASP A 20 13.39 -2.63 9.65
CA ASP A 20 14.30 -1.87 8.80
C ASP A 20 14.00 -2.01 7.30
N ASP A 21 13.42 -3.12 6.88
CA ASP A 21 13.25 -3.53 5.48
C ASP A 21 11.81 -3.46 4.99
N ILE A 22 10.82 -3.71 5.85
CA ILE A 22 9.42 -3.87 5.47
C ILE A 22 8.46 -3.08 6.36
N LEU A 23 7.27 -2.85 5.81
CA LEU A 23 6.09 -2.27 6.44
C LEU A 23 4.92 -3.19 6.15
N VAL A 24 4.10 -3.48 7.15
CA VAL A 24 2.83 -4.20 6.98
C VAL A 24 1.72 -3.30 7.48
N PHE A 25 0.74 -3.07 6.62
CA PHE A 25 -0.45 -2.29 6.93
C PHE A 25 -1.69 -3.16 6.89
N ASN A 26 -2.71 -2.80 7.65
CA ASN A 26 -4.07 -3.27 7.46
C ASN A 26 -4.84 -2.23 6.63
N LYS A 27 -4.96 -2.47 5.32
CA LYS A 27 -5.65 -1.55 4.41
C LYS A 27 -7.16 -1.64 4.62
N SER A 28 -7.82 -0.52 4.86
CA SER A 28 -9.28 -0.47 4.85
C SER A 28 -9.85 -0.68 3.43
N ALA A 29 -11.06 -1.24 3.35
CA ALA A 29 -11.85 -1.22 2.12
C ALA A 29 -12.19 0.23 1.72
N GLY A 30 -12.29 0.50 0.42
CA GLY A 30 -12.53 1.84 -0.13
C GLY A 30 -11.27 2.71 -0.28
N LEU A 31 -10.10 2.23 0.14
CA LEU A 31 -8.80 2.90 -0.08
C LEU A 31 -8.03 2.23 -1.21
N LEU A 32 -7.56 3.00 -2.20
CA LEU A 32 -6.70 2.48 -3.25
C LEU A 32 -5.34 2.02 -2.70
N SER A 33 -4.79 0.92 -3.22
CA SER A 33 -3.42 0.49 -2.86
C SER A 33 -2.35 1.43 -3.41
N VAL A 34 -2.53 1.90 -4.65
CA VAL A 34 -1.63 2.82 -5.38
C VAL A 34 -2.45 3.97 -5.96
N PRO A 35 -1.88 5.17 -6.22
CA PRO A 35 -2.64 6.28 -6.75
C PRO A 35 -3.25 5.94 -8.12
N GLY A 36 -4.49 6.37 -8.33
CA GLY A 36 -5.14 6.32 -9.63
C GLY A 36 -4.51 7.28 -10.64
N ARG A 37 -4.89 7.13 -11.92
CA ARG A 37 -4.41 8.01 -13.00
C ARG A 37 -5.01 9.41 -12.91
N ASP A 38 -6.29 9.50 -12.54
CA ASP A 38 -6.98 10.77 -12.34
C ASP A 38 -6.50 11.41 -11.03
N PRO A 39 -6.11 12.71 -11.00
CA PRO A 39 -5.71 13.40 -9.78
C PRO A 39 -6.71 13.29 -8.62
N LYS A 40 -8.02 13.17 -8.92
CA LYS A 40 -9.04 12.98 -7.89
C LYS A 40 -8.93 11.63 -7.16
N HIS A 41 -8.16 10.69 -7.72
CA HIS A 41 -7.89 9.35 -7.18
C HIS A 41 -6.45 9.22 -6.68
N ALA A 42 -5.79 10.34 -6.36
CA ALA A 42 -4.40 10.34 -5.91
C ALA A 42 -4.22 9.77 -4.49
N ASP A 43 -5.21 9.94 -3.60
CA ASP A 43 -5.13 9.36 -2.25
C ASP A 43 -5.11 7.82 -2.35
N SER A 44 -4.18 7.20 -1.65
CA SER A 44 -3.94 5.75 -1.67
C SER A 44 -3.08 5.38 -0.49
N LEU A 45 -3.08 4.09 -0.11
CA LEU A 45 -2.21 3.59 0.94
C LEU A 45 -0.74 3.94 0.65
N GLN A 46 -0.28 3.75 -0.60
CA GLN A 46 1.08 4.14 -0.99
C GLN A 46 1.37 5.61 -0.69
N LYS A 47 0.50 6.53 -1.12
CA LYS A 47 0.72 7.97 -0.90
C LYS A 47 0.71 8.33 0.57
N ARG A 48 -0.21 7.75 1.36
CA ARG A 48 -0.26 7.95 2.82
C ARG A 48 1.00 7.39 3.49
N ALA A 49 1.41 6.18 3.15
CA ALA A 49 2.62 5.55 3.66
C ALA A 49 3.86 6.41 3.36
N GLN A 50 3.97 6.95 2.14
CA GLN A 50 5.09 7.80 1.73
C GLN A 50 5.17 9.14 2.47
N GLN A 51 4.09 9.61 3.09
CA GLN A 51 4.15 10.79 3.97
C GLN A 51 4.94 10.51 5.24
N LYS A 52 4.87 9.28 5.76
CA LYS A 52 5.60 8.85 6.97
C LYS A 52 6.93 8.14 6.66
N PHE A 53 6.97 7.41 5.55
CA PHE A 53 8.09 6.60 5.09
C PHE A 53 8.37 6.93 3.62
N PRO A 54 9.13 8.00 3.33
CA PRO A 54 9.34 8.48 1.96
C PRO A 54 9.90 7.43 1.01
N SER A 55 10.64 6.45 1.54
CA SER A 55 11.21 5.33 0.79
C SER A 55 10.29 4.12 0.65
N ALA A 56 9.03 4.19 1.08
CA ALA A 56 8.07 3.09 0.96
C ALA A 56 7.76 2.76 -0.51
N LEU A 57 7.85 1.48 -0.85
CA LEU A 57 7.72 0.94 -2.20
C LEU A 57 6.69 -0.19 -2.20
N THR A 58 5.69 -0.07 -3.07
CA THR A 58 4.68 -1.10 -3.29
C THR A 58 5.28 -2.34 -3.94
N VAL A 59 4.94 -3.53 -3.44
CA VAL A 59 5.37 -4.82 -3.99
C VAL A 59 4.20 -5.69 -4.47
N HIS A 60 3.01 -5.53 -3.88
CA HIS A 60 1.75 -6.12 -4.36
C HIS A 60 0.59 -5.14 -4.12
N ARG A 61 -0.62 -5.50 -4.56
CA ARG A 61 -1.81 -4.64 -4.44
C ARG A 61 -2.99 -5.46 -3.95
N LEU A 62 -3.89 -4.79 -3.24
CA LEU A 62 -5.27 -5.21 -3.06
C LEU A 62 -6.19 -4.30 -3.89
N ASP A 63 -7.32 -4.83 -4.32
CA ASP A 63 -8.37 -4.03 -4.93
C ASP A 63 -8.89 -2.97 -3.94
N MET A 64 -9.52 -1.92 -4.48
CA MET A 64 -10.01 -0.78 -3.68
C MET A 64 -10.92 -1.24 -2.54
N ASP A 65 -11.90 -2.08 -2.85
CA ASP A 65 -12.93 -2.53 -1.92
C ASP A 65 -12.48 -3.73 -1.06
N THR A 66 -11.30 -4.26 -1.31
CA THR A 66 -10.69 -5.33 -0.51
C THR A 66 -9.99 -4.72 0.71
N SER A 67 -10.30 -5.24 1.89
CA SER A 67 -9.54 -4.93 3.12
C SER A 67 -8.51 -6.00 3.43
N GLY A 68 -7.53 -5.69 4.28
CA GLY A 68 -6.61 -6.69 4.84
C GLY A 68 -5.14 -6.30 4.73
N LEU A 69 -4.29 -7.28 4.99
CA LEU A 69 -2.85 -7.09 5.09
C LEU A 69 -2.21 -6.78 3.74
N ILE A 70 -1.31 -5.82 3.74
CA ILE A 70 -0.49 -5.46 2.59
C ILE A 70 0.92 -5.12 3.06
N ILE A 71 1.90 -5.74 2.41
CA ILE A 71 3.31 -5.51 2.66
C ILE A 71 3.86 -4.48 1.66
N MET A 72 4.68 -3.55 2.17
CA MET A 72 5.48 -2.61 1.40
C MET A 72 6.94 -2.74 1.82
N ALA A 73 7.85 -2.51 0.87
CA ALA A 73 9.28 -2.46 1.16
C ALA A 73 9.70 -1.04 1.57
N LYS A 74 10.66 -0.91 2.49
CA LYS A 74 11.27 0.37 2.89
C LYS A 74 12.47 0.76 2.06
N ASN A 75 13.03 -0.18 1.29
CA ASN A 75 14.21 0.05 0.45
C ASN A 75 14.18 -0.80 -0.83
N LYS A 76 15.11 -0.53 -1.75
CA LYS A 76 15.16 -1.19 -3.07
C LYS A 76 15.52 -2.69 -2.98
N ALA A 77 16.35 -3.08 -2.01
CA ALA A 77 16.77 -4.47 -1.83
C ALA A 77 15.58 -5.33 -1.39
N ALA A 78 14.89 -4.90 -0.32
CA ALA A 78 13.66 -5.53 0.16
C ALA A 78 12.57 -5.58 -0.93
N ARG A 79 12.39 -4.50 -1.71
CA ARG A 79 11.44 -4.48 -2.83
C ARG A 79 11.76 -5.57 -3.86
N ARG A 80 13.02 -5.66 -4.29
CA ARG A 80 13.46 -6.66 -5.27
C ARG A 80 13.20 -8.08 -4.75
N HIS A 81 13.59 -8.35 -3.50
CA HIS A 81 13.39 -9.66 -2.89
C HIS A 81 11.90 -10.03 -2.83
N LEU A 82 11.05 -9.17 -2.28
CA LEU A 82 9.61 -9.42 -2.18
C LEU A 82 8.95 -9.57 -3.56
N SER A 83 9.35 -8.78 -4.57
CA SER A 83 8.82 -8.94 -5.93
C SER A 83 9.13 -10.31 -6.53
N ILE A 84 10.30 -10.88 -6.23
CA ILE A 84 10.65 -12.25 -6.66
C ILE A 84 9.77 -13.26 -5.93
N GLU A 85 9.60 -13.13 -4.62
CA GLU A 85 8.78 -14.07 -3.83
C GLU A 85 7.30 -14.09 -4.28
N PHE A 86 6.71 -12.93 -4.59
CA PHE A 86 5.37 -12.85 -5.21
C PHE A 86 5.33 -13.46 -6.60
N GLN A 87 6.35 -13.22 -7.43
CA GLN A 87 6.43 -13.80 -8.77
C GLN A 87 6.53 -15.33 -8.73
N GLU A 88 7.26 -15.85 -7.75
CA GLU A 88 7.48 -17.29 -7.53
C GLU A 88 6.34 -17.95 -6.74
N ARG A 89 5.30 -17.20 -6.35
CA ARG A 89 4.14 -17.69 -5.58
C ARG A 89 4.52 -18.35 -4.24
N LYS A 90 5.52 -17.80 -3.58
CA LYS A 90 5.95 -18.21 -2.23
C LYS A 90 5.22 -17.44 -1.12
N VAL A 91 4.38 -16.49 -1.51
CA VAL A 91 3.51 -15.65 -0.68
C VAL A 91 2.12 -15.67 -1.26
#